data_AF-A0A2V9Y332-F1
#
_entry.id   AF-A0A2V9Y332-F1
#
_cell.length_a   1.000
_cell.length_b   1.000
_cell.length_c   1.000
_cell.angle_alpha   90.00
_cell.angle_beta   90.00
_cell.angle_gamma   90.00
#
_symmetry.space_group_name_H-M   'P 1'
#
loop_
_entity.id
_entity.type
_entity.pdbx_description
1 polymer ?
#
loop_
_entity_poly.entity_id
_entity_poly.type
_entity_poly.pdbx_seq_one_letter_code
_entity_poly.pdbx_strand_id
1 'polypeptide(L)'
;MADKKQDSSFKVTDRRLFTSDGELRSDVPEEVETPKPEPTTAATETAAKPPATTDGEATEREMPVPPTKAEQDAQAAAYRQSSKDLDNEVELSGHSAKEFEITFERFMAQLYMTAMLQLGLMRQQGEQPRVDIIGARLTIDTLSLISEKTKGNLTAAEENFLQNSLYELRMAYVEVTNALARPPQPGPATGTTGR
;
A
#
# COMPACT_ATOMS: atom_id res chain seq x y z
N MET A 1 27.76 -52.02 -18.79
CA MET A 1 28.42 -50.82 -19.35
C MET A 1 27.47 -50.31 -20.43
N ALA A 2 26.58 -49.38 -20.08
CA ALA A 2 26.63 -47.95 -20.45
C ALA A 2 25.97 -47.72 -21.83
N ASP A 3 25.17 -46.71 -22.11
CA ASP A 3 24.63 -45.60 -21.33
C ASP A 3 23.37 -45.07 -22.04
N LYS A 4 22.60 -44.27 -21.32
CA LYS A 4 21.27 -43.75 -21.62
C LYS A 4 21.35 -42.54 -22.57
N LYS A 5 20.45 -42.44 -23.57
CA LYS A 5 20.00 -41.16 -24.14
C LYS A 5 18.61 -41.29 -24.76
N GLN A 6 17.61 -40.83 -24.00
CA GLN A 6 16.29 -40.45 -24.52
C GLN A 6 16.30 -38.91 -24.59
N ASP A 7 16.34 -38.36 -25.81
CA ASP A 7 16.10 -36.94 -26.04
C ASP A 7 14.59 -36.72 -26.11
N SER A 8 13.99 -36.24 -25.02
CA SER A 8 12.57 -35.86 -24.98
C SER A 8 12.40 -34.46 -25.58
N SER A 9 11.74 -34.38 -26.74
CA SER A 9 11.42 -33.11 -27.41
C SER A 9 10.41 -32.30 -26.59
N PHE A 10 10.82 -31.13 -26.09
CA PHE A 10 9.93 -30.18 -25.43
C PHE A 10 9.46 -29.13 -26.47
N LYS A 11 8.15 -29.07 -26.74
CA LYS A 11 7.55 -28.03 -27.60
C LYS A 11 6.95 -26.95 -26.71
N VAL A 12 7.60 -25.79 -26.66
CA VAL A 12 7.08 -24.59 -26.01
C VAL A 12 6.26 -23.81 -27.02
N THR A 13 4.96 -23.71 -26.80
CA THR A 13 4.08 -22.88 -27.63
C THR A 13 3.93 -21.51 -26.97
N ASP A 14 4.58 -20.50 -27.53
CA ASP A 14 4.49 -19.12 -27.06
C ASP A 14 3.13 -18.51 -27.44
N ARG A 15 2.33 -18.14 -26.42
CA ARG A 15 0.98 -17.57 -26.56
C ARG A 15 0.93 -16.05 -26.40
N ARG A 16 2.08 -15.37 -26.37
CA ARG A 16 2.10 -13.91 -26.24
C ARG A 16 1.53 -13.24 -27.50
N LEU A 17 0.72 -12.21 -27.28
CA LEU A 17 0.08 -11.40 -28.33
C LEU A 17 1.07 -10.53 -29.11
N PHE A 18 2.27 -10.34 -28.57
CA PHE A 18 3.35 -9.55 -29.14
C PHE A 18 4.53 -10.46 -29.52
N THR A 19 5.21 -10.15 -30.61
CA THR A 19 6.48 -10.79 -30.99
C THR A 19 7.59 -10.39 -30.01
N SER A 20 8.74 -11.08 -30.03
CA SER A 20 9.90 -10.75 -29.18
C SER A 20 10.49 -9.35 -29.46
N ASP A 21 10.09 -8.71 -30.55
CA ASP A 21 10.48 -7.35 -30.94
C ASP A 21 9.46 -6.28 -30.50
N GLY A 22 8.37 -6.68 -29.83
CA GLY A 22 7.37 -5.76 -29.27
C GLY A 22 6.22 -5.37 -30.21
N GLU A 23 6.15 -5.95 -31.41
CA GLU A 23 5.05 -5.71 -32.36
C GLU A 23 3.91 -6.72 -32.19
N LEU A 24 2.66 -6.26 -32.35
CA LEU A 24 1.46 -7.11 -32.24
C LEU A 24 1.39 -8.09 -33.43
N ARG A 25 1.13 -9.38 -33.17
CA ARG A 25 1.01 -10.38 -34.24
C ARG A 25 -0.26 -10.16 -35.09
N SER A 26 -0.09 -10.18 -36.41
CA SER A 26 -1.07 -9.78 -37.44
C SER A 26 -2.17 -10.80 -37.80
N ASP A 27 -2.46 -11.79 -36.95
CA ASP A 27 -3.59 -12.73 -37.15
C ASP A 27 -4.85 -12.32 -36.35
N VAL A 28 -5.12 -11.01 -36.29
CA VAL A 28 -6.37 -10.44 -35.79
C VAL A 28 -7.10 -9.81 -36.97
N PRO A 29 -8.28 -10.30 -37.39
CA PRO A 29 -9.07 -9.62 -38.41
C PRO A 29 -9.76 -8.38 -37.82
N GLU A 30 -9.20 -7.20 -38.12
CA GLU A 30 -9.84 -5.89 -38.28
C GLU A 30 -10.02 -5.70 -39.81
N GLU A 31 -11.07 -5.14 -40.43
CA GLU A 31 -12.27 -4.38 -40.09
C GLU A 31 -13.16 -4.32 -41.39
N VAL A 32 -14.26 -3.56 -41.40
CA VAL A 32 -14.93 -2.87 -42.56
C VAL A 32 -16.42 -3.18 -42.86
N GLU A 33 -17.16 -2.07 -43.03
CA GLU A 33 -18.60 -1.74 -43.12
C GLU A 33 -19.41 -2.09 -44.40
N THR A 34 -20.71 -2.42 -44.21
CA THR A 34 -21.98 -2.20 -45.01
C THR A 34 -22.13 -2.71 -46.47
N PRO A 35 -23.35 -2.86 -47.12
CA PRO A 35 -24.74 -2.47 -46.78
C PRO A 35 -25.88 -3.55 -47.01
N LYS A 36 -27.16 -3.14 -46.79
CA LYS A 36 -28.49 -3.84 -46.80
C LYS A 36 -28.96 -4.44 -48.17
N PRO A 37 -29.88 -5.46 -48.22
CA PRO A 37 -31.33 -5.22 -48.39
C PRO A 37 -32.30 -6.19 -47.63
N GLU A 38 -33.51 -5.71 -47.32
CA GLU A 38 -34.75 -6.40 -46.80
C GLU A 38 -35.49 -7.21 -47.90
N PRO A 39 -36.63 -7.96 -47.72
CA PRO A 39 -37.72 -7.91 -46.69
C PRO A 39 -38.23 -9.31 -46.16
N THR A 40 -39.08 -9.48 -45.14
CA THR A 40 -40.57 -9.39 -45.19
C THR A 40 -41.20 -9.87 -43.85
N THR A 41 -42.12 -9.07 -43.29
CA THR A 41 -43.29 -9.36 -42.40
C THR A 41 -43.09 -10.18 -41.10
N ALA A 42 -43.50 -9.71 -39.92
CA ALA A 42 -44.89 -9.30 -39.62
C ALA A 42 -45.01 -8.20 -38.54
N ALA A 43 -46.07 -7.41 -38.72
CA ALA A 43 -46.66 -6.36 -37.88
C ALA A 43 -46.52 -6.58 -36.35
N THR A 44 -46.34 -5.53 -35.54
CA THR A 44 -47.42 -4.57 -35.26
C THR A 44 -46.87 -3.21 -34.85
N GLU A 45 -47.33 -2.17 -35.55
CA GLU A 45 -47.16 -0.76 -35.23
C GLU A 45 -47.95 -0.37 -33.97
N THR A 46 -47.34 0.43 -33.10
CA THR A 46 -48.03 1.61 -32.56
C THR A 46 -47.01 2.74 -32.50
N ALA A 47 -47.30 3.78 -33.27
CA ALA A 47 -46.48 4.96 -33.49
C ALA A 47 -46.61 5.97 -32.34
N ALA A 48 -45.51 6.66 -31.97
CA ALA A 48 -45.33 8.11 -32.21
C ALA A 48 -44.07 8.72 -31.53
N LYS A 49 -43.10 9.10 -32.40
CA LYS A 49 -42.14 10.25 -32.35
C LYS A 49 -40.99 10.35 -31.30
N PRO A 50 -39.70 10.36 -31.75
CA PRO A 50 -38.53 10.98 -31.08
C PRO A 50 -38.27 12.41 -31.66
N PRO A 51 -37.25 13.22 -31.25
CA PRO A 51 -36.15 12.99 -30.30
C PRO A 51 -35.89 14.15 -29.29
N ALA A 52 -35.19 13.88 -28.19
CA ALA A 52 -34.32 14.86 -27.55
C ALA A 52 -33.18 14.11 -26.87
N THR A 53 -31.99 14.29 -27.42
CA THR A 53 -30.69 13.90 -26.86
C THR A 53 -30.53 14.45 -25.45
N THR A 54 -30.26 13.57 -24.49
CA THR A 54 -29.32 13.86 -23.41
C THR A 54 -28.29 12.75 -23.44
N ASP A 55 -27.20 13.05 -24.14
CA ASP A 55 -25.90 12.43 -23.90
C ASP A 55 -25.55 12.57 -22.42
N GLY A 56 -25.16 11.45 -21.83
CA GLY A 56 -24.84 11.36 -20.41
C GLY A 56 -24.69 9.91 -20.00
N GLU A 57 -23.84 9.18 -20.72
CA GLU A 57 -23.41 7.85 -20.34
C GLU A 57 -22.57 7.95 -19.05
N ALA A 58 -23.27 8.09 -17.92
CA ALA A 58 -22.70 7.81 -16.62
C ALA A 58 -22.58 6.29 -16.53
N THR A 59 -21.41 5.77 -16.91
CA THR A 59 -20.99 4.43 -16.51
C THR A 59 -20.96 4.43 -14.97
N GLU A 60 -22.07 4.04 -14.34
CA GLU A 60 -22.10 3.73 -12.92
C GLU A 60 -21.02 2.68 -12.68
N ARG A 61 -19.95 3.08 -11.99
CA ARG A 61 -18.94 2.15 -11.52
C ARG A 61 -19.65 1.23 -10.52
N GLU A 62 -20.10 0.07 -10.99
CA GLU A 62 -20.62 -1.01 -10.15
C GLU A 62 -19.55 -1.33 -9.10
N MET A 63 -19.70 -0.76 -7.91
CA MET A 63 -18.84 -1.09 -6.79
C MET A 63 -19.15 -2.54 -6.38
N PRO A 64 -18.13 -3.37 -6.12
CA PRO A 64 -18.38 -4.73 -5.65
C PRO A 64 -19.20 -4.66 -4.35
N VAL A 65 -20.24 -5.49 -4.28
CA VAL A 65 -21.08 -5.60 -3.08
C VAL A 65 -20.20 -6.00 -1.90
N PRO A 66 -20.27 -5.31 -0.74
CA PRO A 66 -19.50 -5.69 0.43
C PRO A 66 -19.90 -7.09 0.91
N PRO A 67 -18.96 -7.88 1.46
CA PRO A 67 -19.28 -9.20 2.00
C PRO A 67 -20.34 -9.10 3.08
N THR A 68 -21.23 -10.08 3.11
CA THR A 68 -22.31 -10.16 4.09
C THR A 68 -21.74 -10.34 5.50
N LYS A 69 -22.51 -9.98 6.53
CA LYS A 69 -22.11 -10.18 7.93
C LYS A 69 -21.72 -11.64 8.23
N ALA A 70 -22.46 -12.60 7.69
CA ALA A 70 -22.19 -14.02 7.88
C ALA A 70 -20.84 -14.44 7.27
N GLU A 71 -20.50 -13.94 6.08
CA GLU A 71 -19.21 -14.19 5.44
C GLU A 71 -18.07 -13.51 6.21
N GLN A 72 -18.26 -12.28 6.68
CA GLN A 72 -17.28 -11.57 7.52
C GLN A 72 -17.01 -12.32 8.83
N ASP A 73 -18.06 -12.80 9.51
CA ASP A 73 -17.94 -13.55 10.75
C ASP A 73 -17.19 -14.88 10.53
N ALA A 74 -17.52 -15.59 9.46
CA ALA A 74 -16.83 -16.83 9.06
C ALA A 74 -15.35 -16.58 8.75
N GLN A 75 -15.04 -15.51 7.99
CA GLN A 75 -13.67 -15.12 7.67
C GLN A 75 -12.88 -14.75 8.93
N ALA A 76 -13.46 -13.96 9.84
CA ALA A 76 -12.83 -13.57 11.09
C ALA A 76 -12.59 -14.80 12.00
N ALA A 77 -13.50 -15.77 12.01
CA ALA A 77 -13.31 -17.04 12.72
C ALA A 77 -12.16 -17.87 12.13
N ALA A 78 -12.08 -17.98 10.79
CA ALA A 78 -11.00 -18.70 10.11
C ALA A 78 -9.63 -18.06 10.38
N TYR A 79 -9.54 -16.72 10.32
CA TYR A 79 -8.31 -16.00 10.66
C TYR A 79 -7.89 -16.27 12.11
N ARG A 80 -8.81 -16.12 13.07
CA ARG A 80 -8.53 -16.39 14.49
C ARG A 80 -8.07 -17.83 14.74
N GLN A 81 -8.62 -18.80 14.01
CA GLN A 81 -8.18 -20.19 14.12
C GLN A 81 -6.74 -20.33 13.61
N SER A 82 -6.45 -19.81 12.41
CA SER A 82 -5.10 -19.86 11.83
C SER A 82 -4.06 -19.16 12.71
N SER A 83 -4.39 -18.02 13.32
CA SER A 83 -3.48 -17.33 14.24
C SER A 83 -3.16 -18.17 15.47
N LYS A 84 -4.16 -18.84 16.06
CA LYS A 84 -3.94 -19.75 17.20
C LYS A 84 -3.06 -20.94 16.84
N ASP A 85 -3.24 -21.48 15.64
CA ASP A 85 -2.42 -22.60 15.16
C ASP A 85 -0.96 -22.18 14.99
N LEU A 86 -0.70 -20.97 14.47
CA LEU A 86 0.64 -20.38 14.42
C LEU A 86 1.23 -20.13 15.81
N ASP A 87 0.45 -19.57 16.74
CA ASP A 87 0.91 -19.34 18.12
C ASP A 87 1.33 -20.66 18.78
N ASN A 88 0.56 -21.74 18.58
CA ASN A 88 0.91 -23.08 19.08
C ASN A 88 2.22 -23.61 18.46
N GLU A 89 2.43 -23.38 17.15
CA GLU A 89 3.67 -23.78 16.47
C GLU A 89 4.89 -23.01 16.99
N VAL A 90 4.73 -21.70 17.23
CA VAL A 90 5.77 -20.84 17.82
C VAL A 90 6.13 -21.33 19.22
N GLU A 91 5.14 -21.63 20.06
CA GLU A 91 5.36 -22.20 21.41
C GLU A 91 6.06 -23.57 21.34
N LEU A 92 5.69 -24.43 20.39
CA LEU A 92 6.37 -25.71 20.12
C LEU A 92 7.82 -25.53 19.65
N SER A 93 8.14 -24.43 18.97
CA SER A 93 9.50 -24.08 18.53
C SER A 93 10.40 -23.55 19.66
N GLY A 94 9.84 -23.37 20.88
CA GLY A 94 10.56 -22.87 22.05
C GLY A 94 10.62 -21.34 22.16
N HIS A 95 9.87 -20.61 21.32
CA HIS A 95 9.67 -19.16 21.43
C HIS A 95 8.31 -18.88 22.06
N SER A 96 8.16 -17.78 22.81
CA SER A 96 6.83 -17.44 23.33
C SER A 96 6.02 -16.67 22.28
N ALA A 97 4.79 -17.12 22.02
CA ALA A 97 3.85 -16.41 21.14
C ALA A 97 3.55 -14.99 21.64
N LYS A 98 3.63 -14.77 22.96
CA LYS A 98 3.43 -13.44 23.58
C LYS A 98 4.44 -12.39 23.11
N GLU A 99 5.62 -12.79 22.65
CA GLU A 99 6.62 -11.84 22.10
C GLU A 99 6.16 -11.19 20.79
N PHE A 100 5.24 -11.85 20.10
CA PHE A 100 4.66 -11.42 18.83
C PHE A 100 3.28 -10.78 18.98
N GLU A 101 2.72 -10.76 20.19
CA GLU A 101 1.43 -10.14 20.46
C GLU A 101 1.50 -8.62 20.21
N ILE A 102 0.52 -8.10 19.47
CA ILE A 102 0.40 -6.67 19.23
C ILE A 102 -0.37 -6.03 20.38
N THR A 103 0.34 -5.32 21.25
CA THR A 103 -0.27 -4.46 22.26
C THR A 103 -0.36 -3.02 21.77
N PHE A 104 -1.22 -2.20 22.40
CA PHE A 104 -1.32 -0.78 22.06
C PHE A 104 0.03 -0.08 22.22
N GLU A 105 0.73 -0.30 23.33
CA GLU A 105 2.06 0.24 23.58
C GLU A 105 3.07 -0.20 22.51
N ARG A 106 3.06 -1.48 22.10
CA ARG A 106 3.95 -1.99 21.05
C ARG A 106 3.67 -1.33 19.71
N PHE A 107 2.40 -1.16 19.35
CA PHE A 107 2.01 -0.47 18.13
C PHE A 107 2.41 1.01 18.15
N MET A 108 2.21 1.70 19.28
CA MET A 108 2.63 3.10 19.43
C MET A 108 4.16 3.24 19.39
N ALA A 109 4.88 2.31 20.02
CA ALA A 109 6.35 2.26 19.98
C ALA A 109 6.88 2.06 18.56
N GLN A 110 6.23 1.23 17.74
CA GLN A 110 6.58 1.07 16.32
C GLN A 110 6.46 2.39 15.56
N LEU A 111 5.33 3.10 15.70
CA LEU A 111 5.13 4.41 15.06
C LEU A 111 6.12 5.46 15.57
N TYR A 112 6.43 5.47 16.87
CA TYR A 112 7.43 6.36 17.45
C TYR A 112 8.82 6.13 16.86
N MET A 113 9.26 4.86 16.78
CA MET A 113 10.54 4.49 16.15
C MET A 113 10.58 4.87 14.66
N THR A 114 9.49 4.64 13.92
CA THR A 114 9.38 5.08 12.53
C THR A 114 9.56 6.59 12.39
N ALA A 115 8.90 7.39 13.23
CA ALA A 115 9.04 8.85 13.22
C ALA A 115 10.48 9.29 13.57
N MET A 116 11.11 8.66 14.56
CA MET A 116 12.50 8.97 14.95
C MET A 116 13.50 8.67 13.83
N LEU A 117 13.31 7.57 13.09
CA LEU A 117 14.12 7.22 11.92
C LEU A 117 13.88 8.22 10.78
N GLN A 118 12.63 8.60 10.51
CA GLN A 118 12.28 9.60 9.50
C GLN A 118 12.84 10.99 9.82
N LEU A 119 12.96 11.35 11.11
CA LEU A 119 13.61 12.58 11.54
C LEU A 119 15.15 12.52 11.44
N GLY A 120 15.72 11.36 11.10
CA GLY A 120 17.17 11.14 11.06
C GLY A 120 17.83 11.09 12.45
N LEU A 121 17.04 10.98 13.52
CA LEU A 121 17.51 10.88 14.90
C LEU A 121 17.92 9.45 15.26
N MET A 122 17.44 8.47 14.51
CA MET A 122 17.91 7.09 14.53
C MET A 122 18.47 6.71 13.16
N ARG A 123 19.42 5.77 13.16
CA ARG A 123 20.07 5.28 11.94
C ARG A 123 20.25 3.77 12.00
N GLN A 124 20.04 3.09 10.89
CA GLN A 124 20.47 1.71 10.73
C GLN A 124 21.99 1.67 10.53
N GLN A 125 22.66 0.68 11.13
CA GLN A 125 24.12 0.59 11.09
C GLN A 125 24.62 0.48 9.63
N GLY A 126 25.43 1.45 9.20
CA GLY A 126 25.96 1.50 7.83
C GLY A 126 25.16 2.33 6.83
N GLU A 127 23.99 2.86 7.21
CA GLU A 127 23.19 3.72 6.34
C GLU A 127 23.48 5.22 6.58
N GLN A 128 23.42 6.00 5.50
CA GLN A 128 23.55 7.45 5.58
C GLN A 128 22.29 8.06 6.18
N PRO A 129 22.40 9.05 7.10
CA PRO A 129 21.24 9.74 7.64
C PRO A 129 20.40 10.35 6.52
N ARG A 130 19.14 9.91 6.40
CA ARG A 130 18.16 10.49 5.48
C ARG A 130 17.03 11.05 6.31
N VAL A 131 16.81 12.35 6.18
CA VAL A 131 15.71 13.03 6.85
C VAL A 131 14.54 13.08 5.89
N ASP A 132 13.45 12.40 6.26
CA ASP A 132 12.14 12.46 5.61
C ASP A 132 11.17 13.25 6.50
N ILE A 133 11.21 14.57 6.38
CA ILE A 133 10.35 15.47 7.14
C ILE A 133 8.87 15.26 6.83
N ILE A 134 8.53 14.90 5.59
CA ILE A 134 7.13 14.72 5.20
C ILE A 134 6.58 13.43 5.82
N GLY A 135 7.34 12.33 5.74
CA GLY A 135 7.02 11.08 6.41
C GLY A 135 6.90 11.24 7.93
N ALA A 136 7.88 11.92 8.56
CA ALA A 136 7.86 12.16 10.00
C ALA A 136 6.59 12.92 10.43
N ARG A 137 6.19 13.95 9.68
CA ARG A 137 4.95 14.69 9.95
C ARG A 137 3.72 13.78 9.88
N LEU A 138 3.60 13.00 8.81
CA LEU A 138 2.46 12.08 8.63
C LEU A 138 2.34 11.08 9.79
N THR A 139 3.47 10.54 10.25
CA THR A 139 3.52 9.62 11.38
C THR A 139 3.09 10.31 12.69
N ILE A 140 3.56 11.53 12.95
CA ILE A 140 3.15 12.33 14.12
C ILE A 140 1.66 12.67 14.07
N ASP A 141 1.15 13.04 12.90
CA ASP A 141 -0.27 13.33 12.70
C ASP A 141 -1.13 12.07 12.92
N THR A 142 -0.64 10.90 12.49
CA THR A 142 -1.29 9.60 12.76
C THR A 142 -1.35 9.30 14.25
N LEU A 143 -0.24 9.47 14.99
CA LEU A 143 -0.22 9.33 16.45
C LEU A 143 -1.18 10.33 17.14
N SER A 144 -1.27 11.54 16.61
CA SER A 144 -2.19 12.57 17.11
C SER A 144 -3.65 12.17 16.92
N LEU A 145 -4.00 11.67 15.73
CA LEU A 145 -5.33 11.16 15.43
C LEU A 145 -5.70 9.97 16.34
N ILE A 146 -4.77 9.06 16.57
CA ILE A 146 -4.97 7.91 17.46
C ILE A 146 -5.27 8.41 18.87
N SER A 147 -4.47 9.35 19.40
CA SER A 147 -4.70 9.95 20.72
C SER A 147 -6.10 10.55 20.86
N GLU A 148 -6.58 11.24 19.83
CA GLU A 148 -7.93 11.81 19.83
C GLU A 148 -9.03 10.75 19.79
N LYS A 149 -8.85 9.71 18.97
CA LYS A 149 -9.86 8.65 18.76
C LYS A 149 -9.90 7.62 19.89
N THR A 150 -8.84 7.49 20.68
CA THR A 150 -8.77 6.54 21.80
C THR A 150 -8.99 7.19 23.16
N LYS A 151 -9.27 8.49 23.23
CA LYS A 151 -9.49 9.22 24.49
C LYS A 151 -10.57 8.54 25.34
N GLY A 152 -10.25 8.31 26.61
CA GLY A 152 -11.13 7.63 27.57
C GLY A 152 -11.13 6.10 27.49
N ASN A 153 -10.45 5.52 26.50
CA ASN A 153 -10.29 4.07 26.35
C ASN A 153 -8.87 3.58 26.68
N LEU A 154 -7.97 4.48 27.08
CA LEU A 154 -6.58 4.16 27.42
C LEU A 154 -6.42 3.91 28.92
N THR A 155 -5.53 2.98 29.26
CA THR A 155 -4.98 2.90 30.61
C THR A 155 -4.07 4.09 30.90
N ALA A 156 -3.80 4.37 32.17
CA ALA A 156 -2.91 5.46 32.56
C ALA A 156 -1.49 5.31 31.99
N ALA A 157 -1.00 4.07 31.85
CA ALA A 157 0.31 3.81 31.26
C ALA A 157 0.32 4.15 29.75
N GLU A 158 -0.68 3.67 29.01
CA GLU A 158 -0.82 3.92 27.57
C GLU A 158 -1.01 5.41 27.27
N GLU A 159 -1.83 6.12 28.08
CA GLU A 159 -2.05 7.55 27.92
C GLU A 159 -0.76 8.34 28.16
N ASN A 160 -0.02 8.05 29.25
CA ASN A 160 1.26 8.70 29.52
C ASN A 160 2.29 8.42 28.42
N PHE A 161 2.40 7.17 27.97
CA PHE A 161 3.31 6.80 26.90
C PHE A 161 3.01 7.62 25.63
N LEU A 162 1.75 7.64 25.19
CA LEU A 162 1.35 8.35 23.97
C LEU A 162 1.57 9.86 24.08
N GLN A 163 1.26 10.47 25.24
CA GLN A 163 1.49 11.89 25.48
C GLN A 163 2.97 12.25 25.42
N ASN A 164 3.83 11.46 26.08
CA ASN A 164 5.28 11.68 26.07
C ASN A 164 5.86 11.50 24.66
N SER A 165 5.49 10.43 23.95
CA SER A 165 5.91 10.20 22.56
C SER A 165 5.51 11.36 21.65
N LEU A 166 4.27 11.85 21.73
CA LEU A 166 3.81 12.97 20.92
C LEU A 166 4.56 14.27 21.26
N TYR A 167 4.82 14.53 22.54
CA TYR A 167 5.58 15.70 22.95
C TYR A 167 7.00 15.69 22.38
N GLU A 168 7.73 14.60 22.59
CA GLU A 168 9.11 14.43 22.12
C GLU A 168 9.20 14.56 20.60
N LEU A 169 8.36 13.85 19.87
CA LEU A 169 8.40 13.86 18.40
C LEU A 169 8.08 15.24 17.82
N ARG A 170 7.12 15.96 18.41
CA ARG A 170 6.77 17.32 17.95
C ARG A 170 7.91 18.31 18.20
N MET A 171 8.57 18.23 19.36
CA MET A 171 9.75 19.04 19.65
C MET A 171 10.90 18.72 18.71
N ALA A 172 11.22 17.43 18.55
CA ALA A 172 12.22 16.95 17.62
C ALA A 172 11.95 17.41 16.18
N TYR A 173 10.70 17.33 15.72
CA TYR A 173 10.30 17.82 14.41
C TYR A 173 10.59 19.32 14.22
N VAL A 174 10.23 20.15 15.20
CA VAL A 174 10.49 21.60 15.17
C VAL A 174 11.99 21.88 15.16
N GLU A 175 12.79 21.18 15.97
CA GLU A 175 14.24 21.35 16.00
C GLU A 175 14.90 20.99 14.66
N VAL A 176 14.55 19.83 14.10
CA VAL A 176 15.10 19.36 12.82
C VAL A 176 14.69 20.30 11.69
N THR A 177 13.42 20.70 11.61
CA THR A 177 12.96 21.63 10.57
C THR A 177 13.62 23.00 10.68
N ASN A 178 13.80 23.52 11.89
CA ASN A 178 14.54 24.76 12.12
C ASN A 178 16.02 24.65 11.75
N ALA A 179 16.66 23.50 12.00
CA ALA A 179 18.04 23.24 11.63
C ALA A 179 18.21 23.20 10.10
N LEU A 180 17.26 22.57 9.39
CA LEU A 180 17.25 22.51 7.92
C LEU A 180 16.97 23.87 7.26
N ALA A 181 16.16 24.71 7.91
CA ALA A 181 15.84 26.05 7.41
C ALA A 181 16.97 27.09 7.64
N ARG A 182 17.95 26.79 8.51
CA ARG A 182 19.05 27.70 8.79
C ARG A 182 20.09 27.64 7.66
N PRO A 183 20.45 28.77 7.03
CA PRO A 183 21.48 28.75 5.98
C PRO A 183 22.82 28.28 6.54
N PRO A 184 23.64 27.57 5.75
CA PRO A 184 24.98 27.19 6.17
C PRO A 184 25.78 28.45 6.50
N GLN A 185 26.25 28.55 7.75
CA GLN A 185 27.11 29.65 8.16
C GLN A 185 28.41 29.55 7.36
N PRO A 186 28.87 30.63 6.68
CA PRO A 186 30.19 30.63 6.08
C PRO A 186 31.22 30.35 7.17
N GLY A 187 31.97 29.25 7.02
CA GLY A 187 33.08 28.93 7.92
C GLY A 187 34.07 30.10 7.97
N PRO A 188 34.84 30.24 9.06
CA PRO A 188 35.81 31.32 9.18
C PRO A 188 36.73 31.27 7.96
N ALA A 189 36.77 32.36 7.20
CA ALA A 189 37.67 32.52 6.08
C ALA A 189 39.10 32.36 6.61
N THR A 190 39.68 31.18 6.43
CA THR A 190 41.12 30.98 6.57
C THR A 190 41.78 31.72 5.41
N GLY A 191 41.88 33.03 5.56
CA GLY A 191 42.84 33.84 4.83
C GLY A 191 44.22 33.44 5.31
N THR A 192 44.84 32.48 4.64
CA THR A 192 46.30 32.33 4.69
C THR A 192 46.87 33.05 3.50
N THR A 193 47.21 34.29 3.79
CA THR A 193 48.03 35.25 3.07
C THR A 193 49.20 34.58 2.35
N GLY A 194 49.37 34.93 1.07
CA GLY A 194 50.53 34.55 0.30
C GLY A 194 51.83 35.04 0.93
N ARG A 195 52.86 34.22 0.81
CA ARG A 195 54.25 34.63 0.84
C ARG A 195 55.06 33.77 -0.11
#